data_AF-A0A8T5WNY8-F1
#
_entry.id   AF-A0A8T5WNY8-F1
#
_cell.length_a   1.000
_cell.length_b   1.000
_cell.length_c   1.000
_cell.angle_alpha   90.00
_cell.angle_beta   90.00
_cell.angle_gamma   90.00
#
_symmetry.space_group_name_H-M   'P 1'
#
loop_
_entity.id
_entity.type
_entity.pdbx_description
1 polymer ?
#
loop_
_entity_poly.entity_id
_entity_poly.type
_entity_poly.pdbx_seq_one_letter_code
_entity_poly.pdbx_strand_id
1 'polypeptide(L)'
;MRDEQWLKDRLDQMWILLFPDIERKNTVVIRFKGRWKNKFGHIRMLKNKDTEIVVNSLFMHEQVPEAMVDATIAHELVHYMHGFQSPHPKLYKHPHAGGIVTRELKRRGFSHILVVEREFLKNDWYKLHRELTGQKQVSFLQRLFG
;
A
#
# COMPACT_ATOMS: atom_id res chain seq x y z
N MET A 1 10.82 -4.89 -14.40
CA MET A 1 10.65 -3.99 -13.23
C MET A 1 9.40 -3.16 -13.52
N ARG A 2 8.50 -3.02 -12.55
CA ARG A 2 7.30 -2.19 -12.70
C ARG A 2 7.70 -0.71 -12.70
N ASP A 3 7.05 0.08 -13.54
CA ASP A 3 7.29 1.52 -13.65
C ASP A 3 6.08 2.36 -13.20
N GLU A 4 6.23 3.67 -13.27
CA GLU A 4 5.19 4.63 -12.86
C GLU A 4 3.93 4.53 -13.73
N GLN A 5 4.06 4.18 -15.02
CA GLN A 5 2.92 4.04 -15.92
C GLN A 5 2.12 2.79 -15.55
N TRP A 6 2.79 1.65 -15.36
CA TRP A 6 2.17 0.42 -14.88
C TRP A 6 1.40 0.63 -13.57
N LEU A 7 1.95 1.43 -12.64
CA LEU A 7 1.31 1.69 -11.34
C LEU A 7 0.05 2.56 -11.49
N LYS A 8 0.07 3.55 -12.39
CA LYS A 8 -1.10 4.37 -12.74
C LYS A 8 -2.19 3.53 -13.39
N ASP A 9 -1.83 2.72 -14.39
CA ASP A 9 -2.76 1.84 -15.07
C ASP A 9 -3.39 0.84 -14.09
N ARG A 10 -2.60 0.31 -13.15
CA ARG A 10 -3.11 -0.57 -12.10
C ARG A 10 -4.10 0.13 -11.18
N LEU A 11 -3.81 1.36 -10.74
CA LEU A 11 -4.76 2.16 -9.95
C LEU A 11 -6.06 2.36 -10.71
N ASP A 12 -6.00 2.70 -12.00
CA ASP A 12 -7.18 2.96 -12.83
C ASP A 12 -8.03 1.72 -13.02
N GLN A 13 -7.41 0.58 -13.33
CA GLN A 13 -8.08 -0.72 -13.41
C GLN A 13 -8.77 -1.08 -12.09
N MET A 14 -8.06 -0.98 -10.97
CA MET A 14 -8.62 -1.30 -9.66
C MET A 14 -9.77 -0.38 -9.29
N TRP A 15 -9.67 0.92 -9.60
CA TRP A 15 -10.74 1.86 -9.33
C TRP A 15 -12.01 1.50 -10.12
N ILE A 16 -11.87 1.26 -11.42
CA ILE A 16 -13.00 0.93 -12.30
C ILE A 16 -13.66 -0.39 -11.89
N LEU A 17 -12.88 -1.41 -11.59
CA LEU A 17 -13.39 -2.76 -11.34
C LEU A 17 -13.90 -2.95 -9.91
N LEU A 18 -13.25 -2.33 -8.92
CA LEU A 18 -13.46 -2.65 -7.51
C LEU A 18 -14.02 -1.50 -6.69
N PHE A 19 -13.95 -0.28 -7.22
CA PHE A 19 -14.46 0.94 -6.59
C PHE A 19 -15.34 1.79 -7.54
N PRO A 20 -16.23 1.19 -8.36
CA PRO A 20 -17.05 1.94 -9.32
C PRO A 20 -18.06 2.88 -8.63
N ASP A 21 -18.39 2.61 -7.37
CA ASP A 21 -19.27 3.41 -6.52
C ASP A 21 -18.59 4.66 -5.94
N ILE A 22 -17.28 4.83 -6.12
CA ILE A 22 -16.52 5.96 -5.58
C ILE A 22 -16.21 6.97 -6.69
N GLU A 23 -16.75 8.17 -6.53
CA GLU A 23 -16.40 9.34 -7.34
C GLU A 23 -14.95 9.82 -7.06
N ARG A 24 -14.18 10.07 -8.13
CA ARG A 24 -12.88 10.77 -8.07
C ARG A 24 -13.10 12.29 -7.99
N LYS A 25 -13.28 12.81 -6.77
CA LYS A 25 -13.58 14.23 -6.50
C LYS A 25 -12.40 15.19 -6.68
N ASN A 26 -11.20 14.67 -6.81
CA ASN A 26 -9.96 15.42 -7.05
C ASN A 26 -8.99 14.56 -7.86
N THR A 27 -7.86 15.13 -8.26
CA THR A 27 -6.81 14.34 -8.89
C THR A 27 -6.23 13.39 -7.84
N VAL A 28 -6.20 12.09 -8.17
CA VAL A 28 -5.51 11.08 -7.36
C VAL A 28 -4.24 10.68 -8.10
N VAL A 29 -3.10 11.10 -7.58
CA VAL A 29 -1.79 10.72 -8.11
C VAL A 29 -1.25 9.52 -7.35
N ILE A 30 -0.64 8.58 -8.06
CA ILE A 30 0.05 7.43 -7.47
C ILE A 30 1.50 7.39 -7.94
N ARG A 31 2.41 6.99 -7.05
CA ARG A 31 3.83 6.81 -7.38
C ARG A 31 4.57 5.86 -6.46
N PHE A 32 5.69 5.33 -6.93
CA PHE A 32 6.64 4.63 -6.09
C PHE A 32 7.52 5.62 -5.33
N LYS A 33 7.67 5.43 -4.02
CA LYS A 33 8.57 6.25 -3.21
C LYS A 33 8.99 5.51 -1.94
N GLY A 34 10.19 5.83 -1.46
CA GLY A 34 10.70 5.36 -0.18
C GLY A 34 11.03 3.87 -0.16
N ARG A 35 11.98 3.50 0.69
CA ARG A 35 12.44 2.12 0.88
C ARG A 35 12.20 1.73 2.33
N TRP A 36 10.92 1.60 2.70
CA TRP A 36 10.54 1.43 4.10
C TRP A 36 10.47 -0.03 4.49
N LYS A 37 10.90 -0.35 5.72
CA LYS A 37 10.78 -1.70 6.28
C LYS A 37 9.38 -2.00 6.83
N ASN A 38 8.74 -1.01 7.46
CA ASN A 38 7.53 -1.22 8.27
C ASN A 38 6.27 -0.60 7.65
N LYS A 39 6.27 -0.32 6.34
CA LYS A 39 5.18 0.35 5.65
C LYS A 39 5.17 0.00 4.17
N PHE A 40 4.04 -0.45 3.65
CA PHE A 40 3.85 -0.78 2.22
C PHE A 40 3.32 0.39 1.40
N GLY A 41 2.48 1.22 2.00
CA GLY A 41 1.99 2.44 1.35
C GLY A 41 1.52 3.48 2.34
N HIS A 42 1.09 4.62 1.82
CA HIS A 42 0.28 5.59 2.54
C HIS A 42 -0.42 6.52 1.56
N ILE A 43 -1.53 7.07 2.02
CA ILE A 43 -2.25 8.17 1.38
C ILE A 43 -2.05 9.49 2.13
N ARG A 44 -2.03 10.60 1.39
CA ARG A 44 -2.04 11.95 1.96
C ARG A 44 -2.68 12.96 1.02
N MET A 45 -3.32 13.97 1.59
CA MET A 45 -3.79 15.13 0.83
C MET A 45 -2.64 16.12 0.65
N LEU A 46 -2.47 16.61 -0.57
CA LEU A 46 -1.46 17.58 -0.95
C LEU A 46 -1.93 19.02 -0.66
N LYS A 47 -0.98 19.96 -0.72
CA LYS A 47 -1.27 21.39 -0.49
C LYS A 47 -2.29 21.94 -1.49
N ASN A 48 -2.23 21.47 -2.73
CA ASN A 48 -3.17 21.83 -3.80
C ASN A 48 -4.50 21.06 -3.74
N LYS A 49 -4.77 20.33 -2.65
CA LYS A 49 -5.98 19.52 -2.42
C LYS A 49 -6.14 18.28 -3.29
N ASP A 50 -5.16 17.95 -4.13
CA ASP A 50 -5.08 16.62 -4.74
C ASP A 50 -4.72 15.56 -3.68
N THR A 51 -5.00 14.30 -4.00
CA THR A 51 -4.64 13.18 -3.13
C THR A 51 -3.48 12.42 -3.74
N GLU A 52 -2.50 12.09 -2.91
CA GLU A 52 -1.37 11.25 -3.28
C GLU A 52 -1.46 9.91 -2.58
N ILE A 53 -1.44 8.84 -3.37
CA ILE A 53 -1.18 7.47 -2.93
C ILE A 53 0.30 7.18 -3.20
N VAL A 54 0.98 6.65 -2.20
CA VAL A 54 2.38 6.27 -2.32
C VAL A 54 2.51 4.79 -2.04
N VAL A 55 3.14 4.06 -2.96
CA VAL A 55 3.54 2.67 -2.78
C VAL A 55 5.05 2.61 -2.53
N ASN A 56 5.48 1.73 -1.63
CA ASN A 56 6.88 1.50 -1.32
C ASN A 56 7.67 1.19 -2.61
N SER A 57 8.77 1.90 -2.87
CA SER A 57 9.50 1.76 -4.14
C SER A 57 10.17 0.40 -4.31
N LEU A 58 10.31 -0.39 -3.24
CA LEU A 58 10.75 -1.77 -3.34
C LEU A 58 9.74 -2.66 -4.10
N PHE A 59 8.48 -2.25 -4.21
CA PHE A 59 7.45 -2.99 -4.93
C PHE A 59 7.60 -2.89 -6.46
N MET A 60 8.52 -2.04 -6.94
CA MET A 60 8.93 -2.02 -8.36
C MET A 60 9.60 -3.35 -8.77
N HIS A 61 10.23 -4.05 -7.83
CA HIS A 61 10.88 -5.33 -8.08
C HIS A 61 9.84 -6.46 -8.20
N GLU A 62 9.96 -7.27 -9.25
CA GLU A 62 9.03 -8.38 -9.55
C GLU A 62 9.08 -9.50 -8.50
N GLN A 63 10.13 -9.55 -7.68
CA GLN A 63 10.20 -10.42 -6.50
C GLN A 63 9.11 -10.09 -5.46
N VAL A 64 8.57 -8.87 -5.46
CA VAL A 64 7.38 -8.53 -4.70
C VAL A 64 6.16 -9.00 -5.49
N PRO A 65 5.31 -9.90 -4.94
CA PRO A 65 4.10 -10.36 -5.61
C PRO A 65 3.19 -9.20 -5.97
N GLU A 66 2.58 -9.26 -7.15
CA GLU A 66 1.65 -8.23 -7.62
C GLU A 66 0.48 -8.01 -6.65
N ALA A 67 -0.01 -9.08 -6.03
CA ALA A 67 -1.05 -9.03 -5.02
C ALA A 67 -0.70 -8.10 -3.84
N MET A 68 0.58 -7.85 -3.53
CA MET A 68 0.98 -6.89 -2.49
C MET A 68 0.78 -5.45 -2.94
N VAL A 69 1.01 -5.19 -4.23
CA VAL A 69 0.73 -3.90 -4.84
C VAL A 69 -0.77 -3.65 -4.85
N ASP A 70 -1.55 -4.65 -5.29
CA ASP A 70 -3.01 -4.57 -5.32
C ASP A 70 -3.58 -4.36 -3.90
N ALA A 71 -3.12 -5.14 -2.91
CA ALA A 71 -3.54 -4.99 -1.51
C ALA A 71 -3.25 -3.57 -1.00
N THR A 72 -2.07 -3.03 -1.31
CA THR A 72 -1.68 -1.68 -0.91
C THR A 72 -2.56 -0.63 -1.56
N ILE A 73 -2.76 -0.69 -2.89
CA ILE A 73 -3.62 0.27 -3.60
C ILE A 73 -5.05 0.21 -3.05
N ALA A 74 -5.63 -0.99 -2.92
CA ALA A 74 -6.98 -1.16 -2.39
C ALA A 74 -7.11 -0.59 -0.98
N HIS A 75 -6.11 -0.80 -0.12
CA HIS A 75 -6.08 -0.27 1.23
C HIS A 75 -6.14 1.27 1.23
N GLU A 76 -5.31 1.92 0.42
CA GLU A 76 -5.30 3.37 0.31
C GLU A 76 -6.58 3.91 -0.36
N LEU A 77 -7.18 3.18 -1.30
CA LEU A 77 -8.48 3.53 -1.88
C LEU A 77 -9.62 3.44 -0.86
N VAL A 78 -9.59 2.48 0.06
CA VAL A 78 -10.56 2.42 1.17
C VAL A 78 -10.37 3.61 2.11
N HIS A 79 -9.13 4.07 2.35
CA HIS A 79 -8.91 5.33 3.06
C HIS A 79 -9.54 6.52 2.34
N TYR A 80 -9.31 6.63 1.03
CA TYR A 80 -9.90 7.67 0.20
C TYR A 80 -11.44 7.64 0.28
N MET A 81 -12.04 6.47 0.14
CA MET A 81 -13.49 6.24 0.24
C MET A 81 -14.05 6.71 1.58
N HIS A 82 -13.38 6.38 2.68
CA HIS A 82 -13.83 6.70 4.03
C HIS A 82 -13.61 8.17 4.42
N GLY A 83 -13.14 9.02 3.51
CA GLY A 83 -12.86 10.44 3.78
C GLY A 83 -11.51 10.70 4.45
N PHE A 84 -10.61 9.73 4.49
CA PHE A 84 -9.26 9.92 5.02
C PHE A 84 -8.33 10.40 3.91
N GLN A 85 -7.75 11.60 4.10
CA GLN A 85 -6.84 12.21 3.14
C GLN A 85 -7.46 12.41 1.74
N SER A 86 -8.77 12.60 1.72
CA SER A 86 -9.58 12.81 0.52
C SER A 86 -10.59 13.95 0.75
N PRO A 87 -11.20 14.49 -0.31
CA PRO A 87 -12.28 15.47 -0.21
C PRO A 87 -13.64 14.85 0.19
N HIS A 88 -13.72 13.53 0.37
CA HIS A 88 -14.96 12.88 0.82
C HIS A 88 -15.24 13.18 2.29
N PRO A 89 -16.51 13.28 2.71
CA PRO A 89 -16.87 13.34 4.11
C PRO A 89 -16.29 12.15 4.88
N LYS A 90 -15.76 12.40 6.09
CA LYS A 90 -15.26 11.32 6.94
C LYS A 90 -16.41 10.44 7.43
N LEU A 91 -16.40 9.18 7.01
CA LEU A 91 -17.39 8.18 7.46
C LEU A 91 -17.10 7.68 8.89
N TYR A 92 -15.85 7.79 9.33
CA TYR A 92 -15.40 7.31 10.64
C TYR A 92 -14.41 8.29 11.28
N LYS A 93 -14.33 8.25 12.62
CA LYS A 93 -13.38 9.09 13.37
C LYS A 93 -11.92 8.69 13.13
N HIS A 94 -11.64 7.39 13.07
CA HIS A 94 -10.29 6.85 12.94
C HIS A 94 -10.21 5.76 11.86
N PRO A 95 -9.16 5.75 11.03
CA PRO A 95 -9.07 4.92 9.83
C PRO A 95 -9.03 3.40 10.06
N HIS A 96 -8.60 2.92 11.23
CA HIS A 96 -8.51 1.48 11.50
C HIS A 96 -9.31 1.02 12.71
N ALA A 97 -10.08 1.92 13.34
CA ALA A 97 -10.87 1.57 14.51
C ALA A 97 -11.89 0.47 14.16
N GLY A 98 -11.90 -0.60 14.94
CA GLY A 98 -12.79 -1.75 14.71
C GLY A 98 -12.57 -2.46 13.38
N GLY A 99 -11.39 -2.33 12.76
CA GLY A 99 -11.05 -3.01 11.51
C GLY A 99 -11.91 -2.57 10.32
N ILE A 100 -12.43 -1.34 10.31
CA ILE A 100 -13.30 -0.81 9.23
C ILE A 100 -12.67 -0.97 7.84
N VAL A 101 -11.37 -0.69 7.69
CA VAL A 101 -10.67 -0.85 6.41
C VAL A 101 -10.61 -2.32 6.00
N THR A 102 -10.24 -3.21 6.92
CA THR A 102 -10.20 -4.65 6.66
C THR A 102 -11.57 -5.20 6.29
N ARG A 103 -12.64 -4.76 6.97
CA ARG A 103 -14.02 -5.18 6.65
C ARG A 103 -14.42 -4.73 5.26
N GLU A 104 -14.07 -3.51 4.86
CA GLU A 104 -14.36 -3.01 3.52
C GLU A 104 -13.59 -3.76 2.44
N LEU A 105 -12.28 -3.98 2.65
CA LEU A 105 -11.47 -4.80 1.74
C LEU A 105 -12.08 -6.20 1.56
N LYS A 106 -12.49 -6.86 2.65
CA LYS A 106 -13.14 -8.17 2.59
C LYS A 106 -14.46 -8.13 1.80
N ARG A 107 -15.28 -7.10 1.99
CA ARG A 107 -16.53 -6.90 1.22
C ARG A 107 -16.26 -6.73 -0.27
N ARG A 108 -15.14 -6.11 -0.64
CA ARG A 108 -14.70 -5.92 -2.02
C ARG A 108 -13.90 -7.10 -2.60
N GLY A 109 -13.90 -8.26 -1.93
CA GLY A 109 -13.30 -9.49 -2.46
C GLY A 109 -11.83 -9.73 -2.07
N PHE A 110 -11.20 -8.86 -1.27
CA PHE A 110 -9.78 -9.00 -0.89
C PHE A 110 -9.52 -10.01 0.24
N SER A 111 -10.51 -10.81 0.64
CA SER A 111 -10.37 -11.74 1.77
C SER A 111 -9.17 -12.69 1.62
N HIS A 112 -8.97 -13.27 0.43
CA HIS A 112 -7.83 -14.14 0.17
C HIS A 112 -6.51 -13.36 0.09
N ILE A 113 -6.51 -12.21 -0.57
CA ILE A 113 -5.33 -11.34 -0.72
C ILE A 113 -4.80 -10.88 0.65
N LEU A 114 -5.68 -10.57 1.60
CA LEU A 114 -5.28 -10.21 2.97
C LEU A 114 -4.59 -11.35 3.74
N VAL A 115 -4.91 -12.61 3.42
CA VAL A 115 -4.21 -13.77 3.98
C VAL A 115 -2.81 -13.87 3.36
N VAL A 116 -2.72 -13.75 2.04
CA VAL A 116 -1.45 -13.75 1.30
C VAL A 116 -0.54 -12.62 1.79
N GLU A 117 -1.08 -11.42 1.99
CA GLU A 117 -0.33 -10.25 2.49
C GLU A 117 0.26 -10.51 3.88
N ARG A 118 -0.52 -11.13 4.77
CA ARG A 118 -0.04 -11.48 6.11
C ARG A 118 1.08 -12.49 6.07
N GLU A 119 0.94 -13.54 5.25
CA GLU A 119 1.98 -14.57 5.11
C GLU A 119 3.25 -13.99 4.47
N PHE A 120 3.11 -13.19 3.42
CA PHE A 120 4.24 -12.52 2.78
C PHE A 120 4.98 -11.60 3.76
N LEU A 121 4.24 -10.79 4.54
CA LEU A 121 4.85 -9.90 5.54
C LEU A 121 5.66 -10.70 6.58
N LYS A 122 5.09 -11.82 7.05
CA LYS A 122 5.68 -12.64 8.10
C LYS A 122 6.91 -13.41 7.62
N ASN A 123 6.83 -14.02 6.44
CA ASN A 123 7.79 -15.03 6.00
C ASN A 123 8.83 -14.48 5.03
N ASP A 124 8.44 -13.52 4.16
CA ASP A 124 9.24 -13.13 3.00
C ASP A 124 9.74 -11.68 3.08
N TRP A 125 8.87 -10.76 3.47
CA TRP A 125 9.11 -9.32 3.32
C TRP A 125 10.39 -8.85 4.02
N TYR A 126 10.60 -9.23 5.28
CA TYR A 126 11.78 -8.76 6.00
C TYR A 126 13.08 -9.31 5.44
N LYS A 127 13.06 -10.51 4.86
CA LYS A 127 14.21 -11.08 4.16
C LYS A 127 14.44 -10.32 2.85
N LEU A 128 13.41 -10.21 2.01
CA LEU A 128 13.47 -9.52 0.73
C LEU A 128 13.86 -8.05 0.87
N HIS A 129 13.34 -7.34 1.87
CA HIS A 129 13.71 -5.96 2.16
C HIS A 129 15.22 -5.83 2.42
N ARG A 130 15.82 -6.72 3.22
CA ARG A 130 17.27 -6.68 3.49
C ARG A 130 18.09 -6.93 2.23
N GLU A 131 17.67 -7.91 1.42
CA GLU A 131 18.31 -8.24 0.14
C GLU A 131 18.27 -7.04 -0.81
N LEU A 132 17.08 -6.47 -1.02
CA LEU A 132 16.90 -5.33 -1.92
C LEU A 132 17.60 -4.07 -1.42
N THR A 133 17.71 -3.85 -0.10
CA THR A 133 18.34 -2.65 0.49
C THR A 133 19.84 -2.80 0.77
N GLY A 134 20.42 -3.98 0.51
CA GLY A 134 21.85 -4.22 0.74
C GLY A 134 22.26 -4.17 2.21
N GLN A 135 21.32 -4.36 3.15
CA GLN A 135 21.65 -4.42 4.58
C GLN A 135 22.40 -5.72 4.86
N LYS A 136 23.72 -5.62 5.09
CA LYS A 136 24.56 -6.76 5.49
C LYS A 136 24.00 -7.42 6.76
N GLN A 137 24.04 -8.75 6.84
CA GLN A 137 23.90 -9.44 8.12
C GLN A 137 25.04 -8.97 9.02
N VAL A 138 24.74 -8.20 10.06
CA VAL A 138 25.71 -8.00 11.14
C VAL A 138 25.82 -9.35 11.85
N SER A 139 27.00 -9.96 11.82
CA SER A 139 27.20 -11.25 12.47
C SER A 139 26.95 -11.10 13.97
N PHE A 140 26.50 -12.18 14.63
CA PHE A 140 26.29 -12.18 16.08
C PHE A 140 27.55 -11.75 16.84
N LEU A 141 28.74 -12.11 16.34
CA LEU A 141 30.04 -11.71 16.89
C LEU A 141 30.32 -10.20 16.75
N GLN A 142 29.89 -9.56 15.66
CA GLN A 142 30.03 -8.11 15.51
C GLN A 142 29.15 -7.29 16.44
N ARG A 143 28.09 -7.88 17.01
CA ARG A 143 27.22 -7.22 18.02
C ARG A 143 27.73 -7.36 19.44
N LEU A 144 28.55 -8.37 19.73
CA LEU A 144 29.08 -8.64 21.07
C LEU A 144 30.39 -7.91 21.37
N PHE A 145 31.16 -7.58 20.33
CA PHE A 145 32.50 -7.00 20.45
C PHE A 145 32.67 -5.66 19.73
N GLY A 146 31.57 -4.97 19.41
CA GLY A 146 31.54 -3.68 18.74
C GLY A 146 30.91 -2.59 19.58
#